data_AF-A0A1Y2BLI7-F1
#
_entry.id   AF-A0A1Y2BLI7-F1
#
_cell.length_a   1.000
_cell.length_b   1.000
_cell.length_c   1.000
_cell.angle_alpha   90.00
_cell.angle_beta   90.00
_cell.angle_gamma   90.00
#
_symmetry.space_group_name_H-M   'P 1'
#
loop_
_entity.id
_entity.type
_entity.pdbx_description
1 polymer ?
#
loop_
_entity_poly.entity_id
_entity_poly.type
_entity_poly.pdbx_seq_one_letter_code
_entity_poly.pdbx_strand_id
1 'polypeptide(L)'
;MGIPKFFRWISERYPLTSQLITPNSIPTFDNLYLDMNGIIHNCSHPPSSENDIHFRITEEQMILAIFAYIDHLFTKIKPQKVFYMAIDGVAPRAKMNQQRSRRFRTARDTREKQEEAERKGEKLPEEKAFDSNCITPGKLHPSFQSSRR
;
A
#
# COMPACT_ATOMS: atom_id res chain seq x y z
N MET A 1 -4.72 6.91 3.78
CA MET A 1 -4.76 8.36 3.42
C MET A 1 -6.20 8.87 3.53
N GLY A 2 -6.44 10.19 3.47
CA GLY A 2 -7.80 10.76 3.37
C GLY A 2 -8.28 11.53 4.60
N ILE A 3 -9.37 12.28 4.42
CA ILE A 3 -10.10 12.94 5.50
C ILE A 3 -10.68 11.83 6.39
N PRO A 4 -10.33 11.78 7.70
CA PRO A 4 -10.77 10.71 8.58
C PRO A 4 -12.30 10.54 8.52
N LYS A 5 -12.74 9.27 8.39
CA LYS A 5 -14.16 8.88 8.35
C LYS A 5 -14.98 9.45 7.18
N PHE A 6 -14.37 10.17 6.23
CA PHE A 6 -15.12 10.78 5.13
C PHE A 6 -15.79 9.76 4.21
N PHE A 7 -15.07 8.68 3.85
CA PHE A 7 -15.65 7.58 3.08
C PHE A 7 -16.88 6.99 3.80
N ARG A 8 -16.73 6.66 5.09
CA ARG A 8 -17.82 6.15 5.93
C ARG A 8 -19.01 7.12 5.95
N TRP A 9 -18.76 8.40 6.15
CA TRP A 9 -19.81 9.43 6.20
C TRP A 9 -20.57 9.54 4.87
N ILE A 10 -19.87 9.53 3.72
CA ILE A 10 -20.53 9.52 2.41
C ILE A 10 -21.33 8.23 2.20
N SER A 11 -20.76 7.06 2.50
CA SER A 11 -21.45 5.78 2.30
C SER A 11 -22.71 5.66 3.16
N GLU A 12 -22.68 6.14 4.41
CA GLU A 12 -23.86 6.15 5.29
C GLU A 12 -24.92 7.16 4.81
N ARG A 13 -24.49 8.31 4.29
CA ARG A 13 -25.39 9.38 3.84
C ARG A 13 -25.99 9.12 2.44
N TYR A 14 -25.23 8.50 1.55
CA TYR A 14 -25.59 8.23 0.17
C TYR A 14 -25.29 6.77 -0.19
N PRO A 15 -26.06 5.80 0.35
CA PRO A 15 -25.74 4.37 0.26
C PRO A 15 -25.76 3.85 -1.18
N LEU A 16 -26.52 4.47 -2.08
CA LEU A 16 -26.63 4.06 -3.48
C LEU A 16 -25.41 4.44 -4.34
N THR A 17 -24.43 5.16 -3.78
CA THR A 17 -23.20 5.54 -4.50
C THR A 17 -22.16 4.43 -4.56
N SER A 18 -22.31 3.39 -3.73
CA SER A 18 -21.37 2.27 -3.62
C SER A 18 -22.12 0.96 -3.80
N GLN A 19 -21.58 0.07 -4.64
CA GLN A 19 -22.14 -1.27 -4.85
C GLN A 19 -21.02 -2.31 -4.80
N LEU A 20 -21.35 -3.51 -4.32
CA LEU A 20 -20.46 -4.65 -4.45
C LEU A 20 -20.36 -5.03 -5.93
N ILE A 21 -19.12 -5.18 -6.40
CA ILE A 21 -18.84 -5.56 -7.78
C ILE A 21 -19.30 -7.00 -8.00
N THR A 22 -20.23 -7.21 -8.93
CA THR A 22 -20.60 -8.54 -9.44
C THR A 22 -20.13 -8.69 -10.89
N PRO A 23 -19.75 -9.90 -11.35
CA PRO A 23 -19.11 -10.08 -12.67
C PRO A 23 -19.90 -9.52 -13.87
N ASN A 24 -21.23 -9.50 -13.76
CA ASN A 24 -22.13 -9.11 -14.84
C ASN A 24 -22.67 -7.67 -14.71
N SER A 25 -22.27 -6.91 -13.67
CA SER A 25 -22.78 -5.56 -13.41
C SER A 25 -21.75 -4.45 -13.62
N ILE A 26 -20.54 -4.79 -14.04
CA ILE A 26 -19.48 -3.81 -14.29
C ILE A 26 -19.74 -3.15 -15.65
N PRO A 27 -19.98 -1.84 -15.71
CA PRO A 27 -20.08 -1.12 -16.96
C PRO A 27 -18.75 -1.19 -17.74
N THR A 28 -18.79 -0.92 -19.03
CA THR A 28 -17.55 -0.76 -19.80
C THR A 28 -16.89 0.57 -19.44
N PHE A 29 -15.55 0.54 -19.34
CA PHE A 29 -14.75 1.73 -19.08
C PHE A 29 -13.73 1.92 -20.19
N ASP A 30 -13.55 3.16 -20.65
CA ASP A 30 -12.49 3.49 -21.58
C ASP A 30 -11.12 3.53 -20.89
N ASN A 31 -11.07 4.10 -19.68
CA ASN A 31 -9.83 4.45 -19.01
C ASN A 31 -9.82 3.93 -17.57
N LEU A 32 -8.74 3.25 -17.18
CA LEU A 32 -8.48 2.81 -15.81
C LEU A 32 -7.18 3.47 -15.31
N TYR A 33 -7.26 4.13 -14.16
CA TYR A 33 -6.13 4.80 -13.50
C TYR A 33 -5.85 4.11 -12.16
N LEU A 34 -4.61 3.67 -11.96
CA LEU A 34 -4.18 3.04 -10.72
C LEU A 34 -3.18 3.92 -9.97
N ASP A 35 -3.47 4.19 -8.69
CA ASP A 35 -2.50 4.70 -7.73
C ASP A 35 -1.72 3.52 -7.16
N MET A 36 -0.49 3.34 -7.66
CA MET A 36 0.37 2.21 -7.29
C MET A 36 0.80 2.27 -5.83
N ASN A 37 0.87 3.44 -5.20
CA ASN A 37 1.29 3.53 -3.81
C ASN A 37 0.29 2.85 -2.87
N GLY A 38 -1.00 2.93 -3.18
CA GLY A 38 -2.04 2.21 -2.44
C GLY A 38 -1.89 0.69 -2.59
N ILE A 39 -1.60 0.22 -3.81
CA ILE A 39 -1.41 -1.21 -4.10
C ILE A 39 -0.16 -1.74 -3.38
N ILE A 40 0.99 -1.07 -3.55
CA ILE A 40 2.25 -1.47 -2.91
C ILE A 40 2.10 -1.51 -1.39
N HIS A 41 1.45 -0.51 -0.79
CA HIS A 41 1.19 -0.50 0.65
C HIS A 41 0.39 -1.73 1.08
N ASN A 42 -0.73 -2.03 0.42
CA ASN A 42 -1.58 -3.18 0.75
C ASN A 42 -0.89 -4.54 0.53
N CYS A 43 -0.04 -4.66 -0.49
CA CYS A 43 0.73 -5.88 -0.75
C CYS A 43 1.88 -6.06 0.24
N SER A 44 2.48 -4.96 0.71
CA SER A 44 3.57 -5.00 1.70
C SER A 44 3.09 -5.27 3.13
N HIS A 45 1.87 -4.85 3.45
CA HIS A 45 1.28 -4.96 4.78
C HIS A 45 -0.23 -5.26 4.63
N PRO A 46 -0.61 -6.51 4.32
CA PRO A 46 -2.01 -6.87 4.21
C PRO A 46 -2.76 -6.62 5.53
N PRO A 47 -4.06 -6.27 5.50
CA PRO A 47 -4.84 -5.97 6.72
C PRO A 47 -4.83 -7.09 7.76
N SER A 48 -4.68 -8.34 7.33
CA SER A 48 -4.55 -9.52 8.19
C SER A 48 -3.23 -9.56 8.98
N SER A 49 -2.23 -8.81 8.56
CA SER A 49 -0.92 -8.67 9.20
C SER A 49 -0.74 -7.32 9.91
N GLU A 50 -1.77 -6.47 9.93
CA GLU A 50 -1.70 -5.21 10.66
C GLU A 50 -1.48 -5.48 12.15
N ASN A 51 -0.35 -5.00 12.67
CA ASN A 51 0.15 -5.21 14.04
C ASN A 51 0.83 -6.56 14.31
N ASP A 52 1.00 -7.42 13.31
CA ASP A 52 1.82 -8.61 13.45
C ASP A 52 3.31 -8.24 13.31
N ILE A 53 3.99 -8.16 14.45
CA ILE A 53 5.44 -7.90 14.53
C ILE A 53 6.29 -9.05 13.97
N HIS A 54 5.71 -10.24 13.78
CA HIS A 54 6.38 -11.40 13.19
C HIS A 54 6.22 -11.47 11.68
N PHE A 55 5.31 -10.69 11.08
CA PHE A 55 5.09 -10.73 9.64
C PHE A 55 6.36 -10.35 8.87
N ARG A 56 6.74 -11.20 7.92
CA ARG A 56 7.84 -10.99 6.98
C ARG A 56 7.36 -11.29 5.58
N ILE A 57 7.74 -10.43 4.64
CA ILE A 57 7.49 -10.61 3.22
C ILE A 57 8.77 -10.30 2.46
N THR A 58 9.14 -11.19 1.53
CA THR A 58 10.29 -10.95 0.66
C THR A 58 9.91 -9.99 -0.47
N GLU A 59 10.90 -9.34 -1.08
CA GLU A 59 10.68 -8.48 -2.25
C GLU A 59 10.00 -9.24 -3.39
N GLU A 60 10.41 -10.48 -3.65
CA GLU A 60 9.83 -11.33 -4.69
C GLU A 60 8.35 -11.63 -4.42
N GLN A 61 8.01 -12.03 -3.18
CA GLN A 61 6.62 -12.25 -2.78
C GLN A 61 5.77 -10.99 -2.92
N MET A 62 6.32 -9.84 -2.55
CA MET A 62 5.64 -8.55 -2.68
C MET A 62 5.40 -8.19 -4.15
N ILE A 63 6.39 -8.38 -5.03
CA ILE A 63 6.26 -8.12 -6.48
C ILE A 63 5.20 -9.04 -7.09
N LEU A 64 5.22 -10.34 -6.76
CA LEU A 64 4.21 -11.29 -7.23
C LEU A 64 2.81 -10.91 -6.75
N ALA A 65 2.67 -10.48 -5.50
CA ALA A 65 1.41 -10.00 -4.96
C ALA A 65 0.91 -8.73 -5.69
N ILE A 66 1.81 -7.80 -6.01
CA ILE A 66 1.49 -6.60 -6.78
C ILE A 66 0.99 -6.99 -8.19
N PHE A 67 1.70 -7.88 -8.89
CA PHE A 67 1.31 -8.34 -10.23
C PHE A 67 -0.04 -9.06 -10.22
N ALA A 68 -0.26 -9.97 -9.27
CA ALA A 68 -1.53 -10.66 -9.12
C ALA A 68 -2.68 -9.65 -8.86
N TYR A 69 -2.44 -8.61 -8.07
CA TYR A 69 -3.44 -7.60 -7.77
C TYR A 69 -3.76 -6.72 -8.98
N ILE A 70 -2.74 -6.30 -9.73
CA ILE A 70 -2.91 -5.54 -10.98
C ILE A 70 -3.69 -6.36 -12.00
N ASP A 71 -3.29 -7.62 -12.23
CA ASP A 71 -3.94 -8.51 -13.19
C ASP A 71 -5.41 -8.77 -12.82
N HIS A 72 -5.68 -8.96 -11.53
CA HIS A 72 -7.04 -9.09 -11.01
C HIS A 72 -7.91 -7.86 -11.30
N LEU A 73 -7.38 -6.65 -11.08
CA LEU A 73 -8.09 -5.41 -11.37
C LEU A 73 -8.30 -5.20 -12.87
N PHE A 74 -7.27 -5.45 -13.68
CA PHE A 74 -7.34 -5.29 -15.12
C PHE A 74 -8.37 -6.25 -15.74
N THR A 75 -8.34 -7.52 -15.33
CA THR A 75 -9.27 -8.55 -15.81
C THR A 75 -10.72 -8.27 -15.39
N LYS A 76 -10.93 -7.65 -14.23
CA LYS A 76 -12.26 -7.25 -13.77
C LYS A 76 -12.82 -6.04 -14.52
N ILE A 77 -12.02 -4.99 -14.71
CA ILE A 77 -12.50 -3.70 -15.24
C ILE A 77 -12.47 -3.65 -16.78
N LYS A 78 -11.50 -4.33 -17.43
CA LYS A 78 -11.35 -4.42 -18.89
C LYS A 78 -11.37 -3.04 -19.60
N PRO A 79 -10.41 -2.14 -19.32
CA PRO A 79 -10.37 -0.83 -19.95
C PRO A 79 -10.20 -0.93 -21.48
N GLN A 80 -10.94 -0.13 -22.25
CA GLN A 80 -10.96 -0.21 -23.72
C GLN A 80 -9.87 0.60 -24.41
N LYS A 81 -9.37 1.68 -23.77
CA LYS A 81 -8.45 2.64 -24.39
C LYS A 81 -7.18 2.84 -23.57
N VAL A 82 -7.31 3.27 -22.32
CA VAL A 82 -6.16 3.66 -21.49
C VAL A 82 -6.10 2.82 -20.23
N PHE A 83 -4.92 2.26 -19.98
CA PHE A 83 -4.56 1.69 -18.69
C PHE A 83 -3.33 2.44 -18.16
N TYR A 84 -3.55 3.31 -17.17
CA TYR A 84 -2.53 4.20 -16.63
C TYR A 84 -2.19 3.84 -15.19
N MET A 85 -0.90 3.66 -14.89
CA MET A 85 -0.41 3.35 -13.56
C MET A 85 0.54 4.46 -13.10
N ALA A 86 0.26 5.05 -11.94
CA ALA A 86 1.03 6.15 -11.38
C ALA A 86 1.69 5.75 -10.08
N ILE A 87 2.99 6.06 -9.93
CA ILE A 87 3.73 6.01 -8.67
C ILE A 87 4.01 7.45 -8.25
N ASP A 88 3.90 7.78 -6.95
CA ASP A 88 4.17 9.16 -6.52
C ASP A 88 5.63 9.54 -6.83
N GLY A 89 5.80 10.67 -7.53
CA GLY A 89 7.04 11.41 -7.62
C GLY A 89 7.24 12.36 -6.42
N VAL A 90 8.18 13.30 -6.56
CA VAL A 90 8.47 14.27 -5.49
C VAL A 90 7.22 15.10 -5.20
N ALA A 91 6.79 15.11 -3.94
CA ALA A 91 5.59 15.79 -3.49
C ALA A 91 5.84 17.25 -3.07
N PRO A 92 4.83 18.13 -3.11
CA PRO A 92 4.93 19.49 -2.57
C PRO A 92 5.24 19.52 -1.07
N ARG A 93 5.90 20.60 -0.60
CA ARG A 93 6.36 20.74 0.80
C ARG A 93 5.28 20.47 1.86
N ALA A 94 4.05 20.90 1.62
CA ALA A 94 2.94 20.65 2.53
C ALA A 94 2.65 19.13 2.71
N LYS A 95 2.59 18.38 1.60
CA LYS A 95 2.42 16.91 1.61
C LYS A 95 3.66 16.23 2.20
N MET A 96 4.86 16.73 1.92
CA MET A 96 6.09 16.22 2.53
C MET A 96 6.09 16.34 4.06
N ASN A 97 5.69 17.50 4.61
CA ASN A 97 5.59 17.69 6.06
C ASN A 97 4.58 16.71 6.68
N GLN A 98 3.42 16.54 6.04
CA GLN A 98 2.41 15.59 6.50
C GLN A 98 2.91 14.14 6.46
N GLN A 99 3.59 13.75 5.37
CA GLN A 99 4.21 12.43 5.25
C GLN A 99 5.29 12.22 6.31
N ARG A 100 6.15 13.22 6.55
CA ARG A 100 7.19 13.18 7.59
C ARG A 100 6.60 12.95 8.98
N SER A 101 5.57 13.69 9.36
CA SER A 101 4.89 13.53 10.65
C SER A 101 4.19 12.17 10.79
N ARG A 102 3.65 11.60 9.70
CA ARG A 102 3.09 10.25 9.71
C ARG A 102 4.18 9.20 9.95
N ARG A 103 5.28 9.25 9.19
CA ARG A 103 6.39 8.29 9.29
C ARG A 103 7.06 8.30 10.65
N PHE A 104 7.24 9.49 11.24
CA PHE A 104 7.82 9.61 12.57
C PHE A 104 6.96 8.92 13.64
N ARG A 105 5.63 9.05 13.56
CA ARG A 105 4.70 8.35 14.45
C ARG A 105 4.77 6.84 14.24
N THR A 106 4.67 6.37 13.01
CA THR A 106 4.74 4.93 12.70
C THR A 106 6.05 4.31 13.19
N ALA A 107 7.19 4.97 12.98
CA ALA A 107 8.48 4.48 13.46
C ALA A 107 8.53 4.38 15.00
N ARG A 108 7.95 5.36 15.71
CA ARG A 108 7.85 5.33 17.17
C ARG A 108 6.95 4.19 17.64
N ASP A 109 5.76 4.06 17.05
CA ASP A 109 4.77 3.04 17.42
C ASP A 109 5.31 1.62 17.15
N THR A 110 6.08 1.43 16.06
CA THR A 110 6.76 0.16 15.78
C THR A 110 7.81 -0.16 16.83
N ARG A 111 8.60 0.83 17.28
CA ARG A 111 9.63 0.63 18.30
C ARG A 111 9.01 0.27 19.66
N GLU A 112 7.95 0.97 20.06
CA GLU A 112 7.21 0.69 21.30
C GLU A 112 6.64 -0.75 21.30
N LYS A 113 6.13 -1.23 20.16
CA LYS A 113 5.65 -2.61 20.02
C LYS A 113 6.77 -3.66 20.10
N GLN A 114 7.94 -3.37 19.52
CA GLN A 114 9.09 -4.26 19.61
C GLN A 114 9.58 -4.38 21.06
N GLU A 115 9.73 -3.24 21.76
CA GLU A 115 10.11 -3.21 23.18
C GLU A 115 9.10 -3.98 24.06
N GLU A 116 7.80 -3.88 23.76
CA GLU A 116 6.76 -4.63 24.48
C GLU A 116 6.86 -6.15 24.25
N ALA A 117 7.13 -6.58 23.02
CA ALA A 117 7.29 -7.99 22.67
C ALA A 117 8.54 -8.60 23.31
N GLU A 118 9.66 -7.86 23.31
CA GLU A 118 10.89 -8.24 24.01
C GLU A 118 10.64 -8.39 25.51
N ARG A 119 9.90 -7.46 26.13
CA ARG A 119 9.51 -7.56 27.55
C ARG A 119 8.63 -8.78 27.85
N LYS A 120 7.81 -9.21 26.89
CA LYS A 120 7.01 -10.44 26.99
C LYS A 120 7.84 -11.71 26.72
N GLY A 121 9.12 -11.59 26.37
CA GLY A 121 10.00 -12.70 26.04
C GLY A 121 9.75 -13.29 24.66
N GLU A 122 9.05 -12.58 23.78
CA GLU A 122 8.78 -13.04 22.42
C GLU A 122 10.05 -12.93 21.57
N LYS A 123 10.44 -14.03 20.91
CA LYS A 123 11.56 -14.02 19.96
C LYS A 123 11.07 -13.49 18.61
N LEU A 124 11.50 -12.29 18.26
CA LEU A 124 11.27 -11.73 16.94
C LEU A 124 12.07 -12.50 15.87
N PRO A 125 11.54 -12.64 14.64
CA PRO A 125 12.27 -13.22 13.51
C PRO A 125 13.56 -12.43 13.24
N GLU A 126 14.66 -13.13 12.93
CA GLU A 126 15.96 -12.52 12.60
C GLU A 126 15.91 -11.67 11.33
N GLU A 127 15.04 -12.04 10.39
CA GLU A 127 14.80 -11.25 9.18
C GLU A 127 14.19 -9.90 9.53
N LYS A 128 14.53 -8.85 8.77
CA LYS A 128 13.96 -7.52 8.96
C LYS A 128 12.58 -7.43 8.31
N ALA A 129 11.64 -6.82 9.01
CA ALA A 129 10.35 -6.45 8.42
C ALA A 129 10.56 -5.46 7.25
N PHE A 130 9.67 -5.51 6.27
CA PHE A 130 9.72 -4.61 5.12
C PHE A 130 9.50 -3.14 5.57
N ASP A 131 10.46 -2.26 5.30
CA ASP A 131 10.35 -0.84 5.65
C ASP A 131 9.49 -0.11 4.63
N SER A 132 8.21 0.14 4.95
CA SER A 132 7.29 0.91 4.10
C SER A 132 7.78 2.34 3.79
N ASN A 133 8.76 2.87 4.53
CA ASN A 133 9.39 4.15 4.19
C ASN A 133 10.21 4.10 2.89
N CYS A 134 10.51 2.92 2.33
CA CYS A 134 11.18 2.77 1.04
C CYS A 134 10.27 3.10 -0.16
N ILE A 135 8.94 3.19 0.04
CA ILE A 135 7.95 3.51 -1.02
C ILE A 135 7.98 5.01 -1.40
N THR A 136 9.03 5.75 -1.02
CA THR A 136 9.18 7.18 -1.33
C THR A 136 10.18 7.38 -2.46
N PRO A 137 9.88 8.24 -3.44
CA PRO A 137 10.85 8.60 -4.47
C PRO A 137 12.13 9.17 -3.86
N GLY A 138 13.28 8.75 -4.39
CA GLY A 138 14.61 9.20 -3.96
C GLY A 138 15.37 8.27 -3.02
N LYS A 139 14.74 7.22 -2.47
CA LYS A 139 15.48 6.10 -1.87
C LYS A 139 15.81 5.07 -2.96
N LEU A 140 17.09 4.90 -3.27
CA LEU A 140 17.54 3.79 -4.12
C LEU A 140 17.28 2.48 -3.38
N HIS A 141 16.32 1.68 -3.86
CA HIS A 141 16.23 0.29 -3.46
C HIS A 141 17.43 -0.46 -4.08
N PRO A 142 18.21 -1.26 -3.32
CA PRO A 142 19.45 -1.87 -3.79
C PRO A 142 19.28 -2.75 -5.05
N SER A 143 18.11 -3.38 -5.25
CA SER A 143 17.82 -4.23 -6.41
C SER A 143 17.77 -3.49 -7.75
N PHE A 144 17.51 -2.17 -7.77
CA PHE A 144 17.51 -1.36 -8.98
C PHE A 144 18.91 -0.85 -9.40
N GLN A 145 19.97 -1.25 -8.69
CA GLN A 145 21.35 -0.95 -9.09
C GLN A 145 21.89 -1.90 -10.18
N SER A 146 21.32 -3.09 -10.36
CA SER A 146 21.86 -4.10 -11.30
C SER A 146 21.57 -3.80 -12.77
N SER A 147 20.64 -2.90 -13.08
CA SER A 147 20.26 -2.53 -14.45
C SER A 147 21.06 -1.34 -15.03
N ARG A 148 22.08 -0.86 -14.31
CA ARG A 148 23.05 0.12 -14.81
C ARG A 148 24.45 -0.49 -14.82
N ARG A 149 24.65 -1.50 -15.66
CA ARG A 149 25.94 -1.82 -16.27
C ARG A 149 25.69 -2.21 -17.72
#